data_AF-A0A852RRQ3-F1
#
_entry.id   AF-A0A852RRQ3-F1
#
_cell.length_a   1.000
_cell.length_b   1.000
_cell.length_c   1.000
_cell.angle_alpha   90.00
_cell.angle_beta   90.00
_cell.angle_gamma   90.00
#
_symmetry.space_group_name_H-M   'P 1'
#
loop_
_entity.id
_entity.type
_entity.pdbx_description
1 polymer ?
#
loop_
_entity_poly.entity_id
_entity_poly.type
_entity_poly.pdbx_seq_one_letter_code
_entity_poly.pdbx_strand_id
1 'polypeptide(L)'
;MTPSIPTLASPRRLAIAAVPVVGFLATPLLPFVNGPHLWFGLPSVLVWTALCVVGTVVALQVVEASYRRDGGAAVDAAELAASDARHEEEQR
;
A
#
# COMPACT_ATOMS: atom_id res chain seq x y z
N MET A 1 4.20 29.73 1.94
CA MET A 1 4.15 28.30 1.57
C MET A 1 3.58 27.58 2.77
N THR A 2 2.28 27.30 2.77
CA THR A 2 1.58 26.67 3.89
C THR A 2 2.12 25.24 4.05
N PRO A 3 2.56 24.80 5.24
CA PRO A 3 3.03 23.43 5.42
C PRO A 3 1.87 22.48 5.11
N SER A 4 1.98 21.73 4.02
CA SER A 4 0.98 20.73 3.64
C SER A 4 1.05 19.57 4.63
N ILE A 5 -0.06 19.31 5.33
CA ILE A 5 -0.16 18.16 6.23
C ILE A 5 0.02 16.89 5.38
N PRO A 6 0.96 15.99 5.74
CA PRO A 6 1.16 14.75 5.01
C PRO A 6 -0.12 13.90 5.05
N THR A 7 -0.64 13.52 3.89
CA THR A 7 -1.86 12.69 3.77
C THR A 7 -1.60 11.41 2.98
N LEU A 8 -2.15 10.29 3.48
CA LEU A 8 -2.14 9.00 2.78
C LEU A 8 -2.93 9.06 1.46
N ALA A 9 -4.02 9.84 1.42
CA ALA A 9 -4.91 9.96 0.26
C ALA A 9 -4.34 10.84 -0.87
N SER A 10 -3.06 11.19 -0.84
CA SER A 10 -2.44 11.94 -1.94
C SER A 10 -2.50 11.13 -3.25
N PRO A 11 -2.76 11.78 -4.41
CA PRO A 11 -2.92 11.08 -5.69
C PRO A 11 -1.77 10.12 -6.03
N ARG A 12 -0.53 10.56 -5.70
CA ARG A 12 0.67 9.75 -5.90
C ARG A 12 0.65 8.46 -5.08
N ARG A 13 0.29 8.53 -3.80
CA ARG A 13 0.29 7.35 -2.92
C ARG A 13 -0.89 6.43 -3.23
N LEU A 14 -2.03 7.00 -3.61
CA LEU A 14 -3.17 6.22 -4.08
C LEU A 14 -2.83 5.44 -5.36
N ALA A 15 -2.12 6.07 -6.30
CA ALA A 15 -1.64 5.38 -7.50
C ALA A 15 -0.70 4.21 -7.17
N ILE A 16 0.19 4.35 -6.17
CA ILE A 16 1.06 3.26 -5.71
C ILE A 16 0.23 2.17 -5.02
N ALA A 17 -0.74 2.53 -4.18
CA ALA A 17 -1.63 1.58 -3.52
C ALA A 17 -2.55 0.82 -4.49
N ALA A 18 -2.72 1.29 -5.73
CA ALA A 18 -3.51 0.64 -6.77
C ALA A 18 -2.78 -0.52 -7.47
N VAL A 19 -1.48 -0.73 -7.23
CA VAL A 19 -0.69 -1.84 -7.80
C VAL A 19 -1.37 -3.22 -7.69
N PRO A 20 -1.88 -3.66 -6.52
CA PRO A 20 -2.61 -4.94 -6.42
C PRO A 20 -3.85 -5.01 -7.34
N VAL A 21 -4.59 -3.92 -7.50
CA VAL A 21 -5.76 -3.86 -8.38
C VAL A 21 -5.34 -4.06 -9.83
N VAL A 22 -4.25 -3.41 -10.25
CA VAL A 22 -3.70 -3.58 -11.60
C VAL A 22 -3.23 -5.03 -11.82
N GLY A 23 -2.52 -5.61 -10.84
CA GLY A 23 -2.11 -7.00 -10.90
C GLY A 23 -3.28 -7.98 -11.04
N PHE A 24 -4.36 -7.74 -10.30
CA PHE A 24 -5.59 -8.51 -10.42
C PHE A 24 -6.24 -8.37 -11.79
N LEU A 25 -6.41 -7.14 -12.28
CA LEU A 25 -7.04 -6.86 -13.59
C LEU A 25 -6.21 -7.36 -14.77
N ALA A 26 -4.91 -7.55 -14.59
CA ALA A 26 -4.03 -8.11 -15.61
C ALA A 26 -4.13 -9.65 -15.73
N THR A 27 -4.69 -10.36 -14.73
CA THR A 27 -4.81 -11.83 -14.75
C THR A 27 -5.44 -12.43 -16.01
N PRO A 28 -6.55 -11.91 -16.59
CA PRO A 28 -7.14 -12.48 -17.82
C PRO A 28 -6.29 -12.24 -19.08
N LEU A 29 -5.28 -11.37 -19.01
CA LEU A 29 -4.40 -11.05 -20.14
C LEU A 29 -3.18 -11.98 -20.22
N LEU A 30 -3.04 -12.90 -19.27
CA LEU A 30 -1.87 -13.76 -19.13
C LEU A 30 -2.08 -15.13 -19.78
N PRO A 31 -1.02 -15.76 -20.29
CA PRO A 31 -1.14 -16.99 -21.08
C PRO A 31 -1.74 -18.16 -20.29
N PHE A 32 -1.54 -18.22 -18.97
CA PHE A 32 -2.03 -19.32 -18.12
C PHE A 32 -3.54 -19.45 -18.00
N VAL A 33 -4.31 -18.46 -18.47
CA VAL A 33 -5.78 -18.59 -18.53
C VAL A 33 -6.23 -19.41 -19.74
N ASN A 34 -5.36 -19.57 -20.74
CA ASN A 34 -5.67 -20.27 -22.00
C ASN A 34 -5.01 -21.65 -22.10
N GLY A 35 -4.24 -22.07 -21.09
CA GLY A 35 -3.58 -23.37 -21.08
C GLY A 35 -2.50 -23.50 -20.01
N PRO A 36 -1.89 -24.69 -19.86
CA PRO A 36 -0.78 -24.90 -18.94
C PRO A 36 0.50 -24.23 -19.47
N HIS A 37 1.01 -23.23 -18.75
CA HIS A 37 2.26 -22.56 -19.07
C HIS A 37 3.22 -22.59 -17.88
N LEU A 38 4.50 -22.82 -18.15
CA LEU A 38 5.58 -22.78 -17.16
C LEU A 38 6.41 -21.51 -17.32
N TRP A 39 6.69 -20.83 -16.21
CA TRP A 39 7.67 -19.76 -16.11
C TRP A 39 8.76 -20.17 -15.12
N PHE A 40 10.03 -20.12 -15.53
CA PHE A 40 11.17 -20.56 -14.70
C PHE A 40 11.03 -21.99 -14.14
N GLY A 41 10.36 -22.89 -14.89
CA GLY A 41 10.09 -24.27 -14.46
C GLY A 41 8.92 -24.44 -13.48
N LEU A 42 8.25 -23.36 -13.09
CA LEU A 42 7.10 -23.37 -12.18
C LEU A 42 5.79 -23.07 -12.95
N PRO A 43 4.63 -23.54 -12.46
CA PRO A 43 3.33 -23.09 -12.97
C PRO A 43 3.26 -21.57 -12.97
N SER A 44 3.05 -20.97 -14.14
CA SER A 44 3.08 -19.51 -14.32
C SER A 44 2.04 -18.77 -13.47
N VAL A 45 0.92 -19.40 -13.12
CA VAL A 45 -0.05 -18.87 -12.14
C VAL A 45 0.56 -18.67 -10.75
N LEU A 46 1.43 -19.57 -10.29
CA LEU A 46 2.12 -19.44 -9.01
C LEU A 46 3.15 -18.32 -9.06
N VAL A 47 3.92 -18.23 -10.15
CA VAL A 47 4.88 -17.14 -10.36
C VAL A 47 4.17 -15.79 -10.39
N TRP A 48 3.05 -15.68 -11.12
CA TRP A 48 2.26 -14.45 -11.17
C TRP A 48 1.67 -14.06 -9.82
N THR A 49 1.14 -15.04 -9.07
CA THR A 49 0.62 -14.81 -7.73
C THR A 49 1.71 -14.31 -6.80
N ALA A 50 2.91 -14.91 -6.84
CA ALA A 50 4.05 -14.46 -6.07
C ALA A 50 4.46 -13.02 -6.43
N LEU A 51 4.50 -12.69 -7.73
CA LEU A 51 4.75 -11.32 -8.20
C LEU A 51 3.70 -10.33 -7.67
N CYS A 52 2.42 -10.70 -7.67
CA CYS A 52 1.35 -9.84 -7.13
C CYS A 52 1.52 -9.60 -5.62
N VAL A 53 1.85 -10.63 -4.85
CA VAL A 53 2.09 -10.52 -3.40
C VAL A 53 3.29 -9.62 -3.12
N VAL A 54 4.43 -9.90 -3.76
CA VAL A 54 5.65 -9.09 -3.60
C VAL A 54 5.41 -7.65 -4.02
N GLY A 55 4.74 -7.45 -5.17
CA GLY A 55 4.37 -6.12 -5.66
C GLY A 55 3.49 -5.34 -4.70
N THR A 56 2.52 -6.01 -4.05
CA THR A 56 1.66 -5.40 -3.03
C THR A 56 2.46 -4.96 -1.81
N VAL A 57 3.32 -5.84 -1.28
CA VAL A 57 4.17 -5.51 -0.12
C VAL A 57 5.09 -4.34 -0.46
N VAL A 58 5.76 -4.38 -1.62
CA VAL A 58 6.65 -3.29 -2.05
C VAL A 58 5.87 -1.98 -2.21
N ALA A 59 4.69 -2.00 -2.82
CA ALA A 59 3.85 -0.82 -2.97
C ALA A 59 3.51 -0.19 -1.60
N LEU A 60 3.08 -1.01 -0.63
CA LEU A 60 2.81 -0.55 0.73
C LEU A 60 4.05 0.03 1.42
N GLN A 61 5.19 -0.66 1.31
CA GLN A 61 6.46 -0.16 1.85
C GLN A 61 6.84 1.19 1.24
N VAL A 62 6.62 1.39 -0.06
CA VAL A 62 6.89 2.67 -0.72
C VAL A 62 5.93 3.77 -0.23
N VAL A 63 4.64 3.47 -0.07
CA VAL A 63 3.66 4.41 0.48
C VAL A 63 4.06 4.83 1.90
N GLU A 64 4.37 3.88 2.78
CA GLU A 64 4.79 4.14 4.16
C GLU A 64 6.10 4.92 4.20
N ALA A 65 7.11 4.52 3.42
CA ALA A 65 8.39 5.22 3.35
C ALA A 65 8.22 6.66 2.82
N SER A 66 7.31 6.89 1.87
CA SER A 66 6.97 8.24 1.42
C SER A 66 6.27 9.02 2.53
N TYR A 67 5.34 8.39 3.25
CA TYR A 67 4.61 9.04 4.35
C TYR A 67 5.51 9.52 5.47
N ARG A 68 6.42 8.65 5.92
CA ARG A 68 7.38 8.99 6.96
C ARG A 68 8.33 10.10 6.54
N ARG A 69 8.80 10.09 5.29
CA ARG A 69 9.65 11.18 4.75
C ARG A 69 8.95 12.53 4.78
N ASP A 70 7.63 12.55 4.56
CA ASP A 70 6.83 13.77 4.57
C ASP A 70 6.40 14.18 6.00
N GLY A 71 6.91 13.52 7.05
CA GLY A 71 6.63 13.85 8.44
C GLY A 71 5.38 13.20 9.04
N GLY A 72 4.78 12.22 8.35
CA GLY A 72 3.55 11.57 8.76
C GLY A 72 3.56 10.99 10.18
N ALA A 73 4.67 10.40 10.59
CA ALA A 73 4.80 9.80 11.92
C ALA A 73 4.64 10.83 13.07
N ALA A 74 5.06 12.08 12.85
CA ALA A 74 4.89 13.14 13.85
C ALA A 74 3.43 13.58 13.95
N VAL A 75 2.69 13.55 12.84
CA VAL A 75 1.26 13.86 12.79
C VAL A 75 0.46 12.80 13.54
N ASP A 76 0.71 11.51 13.26
CA ASP A 76 0.02 10.40 13.94
C ASP A 76 0.27 10.42 15.45
N ALA A 77 1.50 10.70 15.89
CA ALA A 77 1.85 10.80 17.31
C ALA A 77 1.13 11.96 18.01
N ALA A 78 0.99 13.11 17.34
CA ALA A 78 0.26 14.25 17.88
C ALA A 78 -1.26 13.97 17.99
N GLU A 79 -1.84 13.26 17.01
CA GLU A 79 -3.25 12.86 17.02
C GLU A 79 -3.56 11.84 18.11
N LEU A 80 -2.66 10.88 18.33
CA LEU A 80 -2.78 9.91 19.41
C LEU A 80 -2.74 10.58 20.79
N ALA A 81 -1.73 11.44 21.02
CA ALA A 81 -1.62 12.19 22.27
C ALA A 81 -2.85 13.08 22.55
N ALA A 82 -3.42 13.70 21.49
CA ALA A 82 -4.65 14.49 21.62
C ALA A 82 -5.88 13.62 21.92
N SER A 83 -5.92 12.37 21.44
CA SER A 83 -7.00 11.42 21.72
C SER A 83 -6.95 10.90 23.14
N ASP A 84 -5.76 10.56 23.63
CA ASP A 84 -5.54 10.11 25.02
C ASP A 84 -5.96 11.20 26.02
N ALA A 85 -5.55 12.45 25.80
CA ALA A 85 -5.93 13.58 26.65
C ALA A 85 -7.45 13.79 26.71
N ARG A 86 -8.16 13.64 25.59
CA ARG A 86 -9.64 13.71 25.57
C ARG A 86 -10.28 12.57 26.36
N HIS A 87 -9.73 11.35 26.25
CA HIS A 87 -10.24 10.21 27.01
C HIS A 87 -10.00 10.34 28.52
N GLU A 88 -8.89 10.93 28.94
CA GLU A 88 -8.63 11.24 30.35
C GLU A 88 -9.58 12.30 30.91
N GLU A 89 -9.92 13.32 30.11
CA GLU A 89 -10.92 14.34 30.48
C GLU A 89 -12.34 13.76 30.57
N GLU A 90 -12.74 12.86 29.67
CA GLU A 90 -14.03 12.18 29.71
C GLU A 90 -14.21 11.22 30.90
N GLN A 91 -13.11 10.71 31.45
CA GLN A 91 -13.11 9.79 32.59
C GLN A 91 -13.09 10.51 33.95
N ARG A 92 -13.00 11.84 33.97
CA ARG A 92 -12.89 12.68 35.18
C ARG A 92 -14.20 13.37 35.55
#